data_AF-A0A1Y0CDV6-F1
#
_entry.id   AF-A0A1Y0CDV6-F1
#
_cell.length_a   1.000
_cell.length_b   1.000
_cell.length_c   1.000
_cell.angle_alpha   90.00
_cell.angle_beta   90.00
_cell.angle_gamma   90.00
#
_symmetry.space_group_name_H-M   'P 1'
#
loop_
_entity.id
_entity.type
_entity.pdbx_description
1 polymer ?
#
loop_
_entity_poly.entity_id
_entity_poly.type
_entity_poly.pdbx_seq_one_letter_code
_entity_poly.pdbx_strand_id
1 'polypeptide(L)'
;MAAIAQSDGLVNPTDLAADLGFRAQSAIQQPLKDLTTAGLITREDGMGRVHYRRNQHAIWEAVIELLAQALTHDVALESRP
;
A
#
# COMPACT_ATOMS: atom_id res chain seq x y z
N MET A 1 -2.36 0.00 -1.48
CA MET A 1 -1.70 -0.87 -2.48
C MET A 1 -0.39 -0.25 -2.97
N ALA A 2 -0.41 0.85 -3.72
CA ALA A 2 0.80 1.49 -4.26
C ALA A 2 1.88 1.80 -3.21
N ALA A 3 1.53 2.44 -2.09
CA ALA A 3 2.49 2.75 -1.03
C ALA A 3 3.18 1.47 -0.47
N ILE A 4 2.42 0.38 -0.30
CA ILE A 4 2.98 -0.92 0.12
C ILE A 4 3.87 -1.52 -0.97
N ALA A 5 3.48 -1.39 -2.24
CA ALA A 5 4.26 -1.88 -3.37
C ALA A 5 5.60 -1.16 -3.54
N GLN A 6 5.67 0.13 -3.19
CA GLN A 6 6.89 0.94 -3.24
C GLN A 6 7.78 0.80 -2.00
N SER A 7 7.28 0.18 -0.93
CA SER A 7 8.05 -0.05 0.30
C SER A 7 9.13 -1.13 0.13
N ASP A 8 10.06 -1.17 1.07
CA ASP A 8 11.08 -2.23 1.21
C ASP A 8 10.50 -3.61 1.59
N GLY A 9 9.17 -3.69 1.75
CA GLY A 9 8.44 -4.90 2.11
C GLY A 9 8.11 -5.02 3.59
N LEU A 10 8.58 -4.10 4.45
CA LEU A 10 8.11 -3.97 5.82
C LEU A 10 7.09 -2.83 5.93
N VAL A 11 5.92 -3.13 6.47
CA VAL A 11 4.80 -2.19 6.58
C VAL A 11 4.44 -2.01 8.04
N ASN A 12 4.69 -0.81 8.57
CA ASN A 12 4.15 -0.36 9.84
C ASN A 12 2.81 0.34 9.59
N PRO A 13 1.69 -0.10 10.19
CA PRO A 13 0.39 0.50 9.95
C PRO A 13 0.28 1.97 10.41
N THR A 14 0.99 2.35 11.47
CA THR A 14 0.98 3.74 11.94
C THR A 14 1.67 4.64 10.92
N ASP A 15 2.85 4.23 10.44
CA ASP A 15 3.62 5.01 9.47
C ASP A 15 2.90 5.05 8.13
N LEU A 16 2.36 3.92 7.67
CA LEU A 16 1.58 3.85 6.44
C LEU A 16 0.34 4.76 6.49
N ALA A 17 -0.35 4.85 7.62
CA ALA A 17 -1.49 5.74 7.76
C ALA A 17 -1.07 7.21 7.65
N ALA A 18 0.07 7.58 8.27
CA ALA A 18 0.62 8.92 8.20
C ALA A 18 1.07 9.29 6.78
N ASP A 19 1.78 8.38 6.09
CA ASP A 19 2.27 8.57 4.71
C ASP A 19 1.12 8.75 3.71
N LEU A 20 0.00 8.06 3.94
CA LEU A 20 -1.22 8.20 3.14
C LEU A 20 -2.08 9.41 3.55
N GLY A 21 -1.67 10.19 4.56
CA GLY A 21 -2.38 11.38 5.03
C GLY A 21 -3.63 11.10 5.88
N PHE A 22 -3.79 9.88 6.40
CA PHE A 22 -4.90 9.56 7.29
C PHE A 22 -4.62 10.03 8.71
N ARG A 23 -5.61 10.68 9.33
CA ARG A 23 -5.52 11.13 10.73
C ARG A 23 -5.56 9.98 11.75
N ALA A 24 -6.17 8.86 11.39
CA ALA A 24 -6.37 7.72 12.28
C ALA A 24 -5.99 6.43 11.57
N GLN A 25 -5.21 5.59 12.25
CA GLN A 25 -4.81 4.27 11.77
C GLN A 25 -6.00 3.35 11.47
N SER A 26 -7.14 3.54 12.15
CA SER A 26 -8.36 2.78 11.90
C SER A 26 -8.86 2.89 10.45
N ALA A 27 -8.54 3.99 9.74
CA ALA A 27 -8.90 4.18 8.34
C ALA A 27 -8.30 3.12 7.41
N ILE A 28 -7.16 2.53 7.78
CA ILE A 28 -6.46 1.53 6.97
C ILE A 28 -6.59 0.10 7.52
N GLN A 29 -7.27 -0.09 8.67
CA GLN A 29 -7.39 -1.42 9.29
C GLN A 29 -8.12 -2.42 8.40
N GLN A 30 -9.26 -2.03 7.82
CA GLN A 30 -10.03 -2.91 6.94
C GLN A 30 -9.23 -3.28 5.67
N PRO A 31 -8.61 -2.31 4.95
CA PRO A 31 -7.70 -2.63 3.85
C PRO A 31 -6.57 -3.61 4.23
N LEU A 32 -5.91 -3.43 5.37
CA LEU A 32 -4.82 -4.33 5.81
C LEU A 32 -5.34 -5.75 6.11
N LYS A 33 -6.55 -5.86 6.68
CA LYS A 33 -7.21 -7.15 6.88
C LYS A 33 -7.48 -7.84 5.54
N ASP A 34 -8.04 -7.12 4.57
CA ASP A 34 -8.36 -7.68 3.26
C ASP A 34 -7.10 -8.16 2.52
N LEU A 35 -6.00 -7.40 2.59
CA LEU A 35 -4.71 -7.80 2.02
C LEU A 35 -4.10 -9.01 2.71
N THR A 36 -4.30 -9.14 4.02
CA THR A 36 -3.87 -10.32 4.78
C THR A 36 -4.69 -11.53 4.37
N THR A 37 -6.01 -11.40 4.27
CA THR A 37 -6.91 -12.47 3.82
C THR A 37 -6.62 -12.91 2.38
N ALA A 38 -6.23 -11.98 1.50
CA ALA A 38 -5.79 -12.29 0.14
C ALA A 38 -4.38 -12.90 0.06
N GLY A 39 -3.66 -13.05 1.18
CA GLY A 39 -2.30 -13.58 1.21
C GLY A 39 -1.26 -12.66 0.58
N LEU A 40 -1.58 -11.38 0.40
CA LEU A 40 -0.68 -10.39 -0.21
C LEU A 40 0.30 -9.80 0.81
N ILE A 41 -0.11 -9.72 2.07
CA ILE A 41 0.76 -9.37 3.20
C ILE A 41 0.59 -10.38 4.32
N THR A 42 1.63 -10.56 5.12
CA THR A 42 1.61 -11.41 6.31
C THR A 42 1.80 -10.56 7.54
N ARG A 43 0.95 -10.74 8.55
CA ARG A 43 1.12 -10.07 9.84
C ARG A 43 2.26 -10.72 10.61
N GLU A 44 3.20 -9.91 11.08
CA GLU A 44 4.27 -10.30 11.98
C GLU A 44 4.04 -9.65 13.34
N ASP A 45 3.81 -10.49 14.35
CA ASP A 45 3.70 -10.03 15.75
C ASP A 45 5.11 -10.07 16.38
N GLY A 46 5.73 -8.90 16.54
CA GLY A 46 7.01 -8.74 17.26
C GLY A 46 6.82 -7.90 18.52
N MET A 47 7.65 -8.11 19.56
CA MET A 47 7.74 -7.35 20.84
C MET A 47 6.76 -6.16 21.01
N GLY A 48 5.45 -6.44 21.15
CA GLY A 48 4.40 -5.43 21.40
C GLY A 48 4.00 -4.51 20.23
N ARG A 49 4.49 -4.72 19.01
CA ARG A 49 4.16 -3.92 17.81
C ARG A 49 3.80 -4.81 16.62
N VAL A 50 2.68 -4.48 15.98
CA VAL A 50 2.21 -5.17 14.79
C VAL A 50 2.90 -4.58 13.56
N HIS A 51 3.57 -5.44 12.81
CA HIS A 51 4.10 -5.11 11.49
C HIS A 51 3.51 -6.06 10.46
N TYR A 52 3.58 -5.68 9.19
CA TYR A 52 3.20 -6.54 8.08
C TYR A 52 4.37 -6.70 7.13
N ARG A 53 4.56 -7.91 6.62
CA ARG A 53 5.52 -8.26 5.59
C ARG A 53 4.80 -8.35 4.26
N ARG A 54 5.29 -7.68 3.22
CA ARG A 54 4.80 -7.88 1.87
C ARG A 54 5.20 -9.26 1.37
N ASN A 55 4.24 -10.06 0.94
CA ASN A 55 4.50 -11.36 0.34
C ASN A 55 4.88 -11.17 -1.14
N GLN A 56 5.74 -12.04 -1.65
CA GLN A 56 6.10 -12.03 -3.07
C GLN A 56 4.86 -12.38 -3.92
N HIS A 57 4.43 -11.45 -4.77
CA HIS A 57 3.26 -11.63 -5.63
C HIS A 57 3.36 -10.71 -6.85
N ALA A 58 3.02 -11.21 -8.04
CA ALA A 58 3.11 -10.46 -9.31
C ALA A 58 2.22 -9.20 -9.34
N ILE A 59 1.16 -9.18 -8.53
CA ILE A 59 0.26 -8.02 -8.42
C ILE A 59 0.97 -6.74 -8.00
N TRP A 60 2.09 -6.85 -7.27
CA TRP A 60 2.80 -5.66 -6.77
C TRP A 60 3.43 -4.87 -7.91
N GLU A 61 4.04 -5.56 -8.88
CA GLU A 61 4.56 -4.92 -10.09
C GLU A 61 3.43 -4.31 -10.91
N ALA A 62 2.34 -5.06 -11.11
CA ALA A 62 1.16 -4.57 -11.83
C ALA A 62 0.55 -3.32 -11.18
N VAL A 63 0.53 -3.22 -9.84
CA VAL A 63 0.07 -2.02 -9.13
C VAL A 63 0.94 -0.80 -9.42
N ILE A 64 2.26 -0.97 -9.53
CA ILE A 64 3.17 0.12 -9.89
C ILE A 64 2.94 0.56 -11.33
N GLU A 65 2.78 -0.39 -12.25
CA GLU A 65 2.48 -0.10 -13.65
C GLU A 65 1.15 0.65 -13.81
N LEU A 66 0.10 0.20 -13.13
CA LEU A 66 -1.21 0.86 -13.14
C LEU A 66 -1.14 2.26 -12.54
N LEU A 67 -0.36 2.45 -11.47
CA LEU A 67 -0.14 3.79 -10.92
C LEU A 67 0.56 4.70 -11.93
N ALA A 68 1.61 4.22 -12.60
CA ALA A 68 2.33 5.00 -13.61
C ALA A 68 1.43 5.38 -14.78
N GLN A 69 0.56 4.46 -15.23
CA GLN A 69 -0.42 4.72 -16.27
C GLN A 69 -1.44 5.78 -15.84
N ALA A 70 -1.96 5.68 -14.60
CA ALA A 70 -2.91 6.66 -14.08
C ALA A 70 -2.29 8.07 -13.98
N LEU A 71 -1.09 8.18 -13.42
CA LEU A 71 -0.38 9.46 -13.32
C LEU A 71 -0.06 10.06 -14.71
N THR A 72 0.32 9.23 -15.67
CA THR A 72 0.54 9.68 -17.06
C THR A 72 -0.76 10.16 -17.71
N HIS A 73 -1.87 9.46 -17.44
CA HIS A 73 -3.19 9.84 -17.94
C HIS A 73 -3.65 11.18 -17.37
N ASP A 74 -3.47 11.42 -16.08
CA ASP A 74 -3.85 12.66 -15.41
C ASP A 74 -3.09 13.87 -16.00
N VAL A 75 -1.77 13.75 -16.17
CA VAL A 75 -0.95 14.80 -16.81
C VAL A 75 -1.40 15.09 -18.24
N ALA A 76 -1.77 14.07 -19.00
CA ALA A 76 -2.27 14.22 -20.36
C ALA A 76 -3.63 14.93 -20.44
N LEU A 77 -4.47 14.81 -19.41
CA LEU A 77 -5.74 15.52 -19.32
C LEU A 77 -5.55 16.99 -18.95
N GLU A 78 -4.64 17.30 -18.02
CA GLU A 78 -4.30 18.68 -17.63
C GLU A 78 -3.62 19.47 -18.76
N SER A 79 -2.93 18.77 -19.67
CA SER A 79 -2.20 19.38 -20.79
C SER A 79 -3.05 19.63 -22.04
N ARG A 80 -4.37 19.36 -22.00
CA ARG A 80 -5.28 19.68 -23.12
C ARG A 80 -5.63 21.17 -23.10
N PRO A 81 -5.39 21.91 -24.20
CA PRO A 81 -5.72 23.34 -24.30
C PRO A 81 -7.23 23.60 -24.36
#